data_AF-A0A1G0XVT9-F1
#
_entry.id   AF-A0A1G0XVT9-F1
#
_cell.length_a   1.000
_cell.length_b   1.000
_cell.length_c   1.000
_cell.angle_alpha   90.00
_cell.angle_beta   90.00
_cell.angle_gamma   90.00
#
_symmetry.space_group_name_H-M   'P 1'
#
loop_
_entity.id
_entity.type
_entity.pdbx_description
1 polymer ?
#
loop_
_entity_poly.entity_id
_entity_poly.type
_entity_poly.pdbx_seq_one_letter_code
_entity_poly.pdbx_strand_id
1 'polypeptide(L)'
;MEKDFVHYILNNKLLSKEIVLKAMEIQKKRIATPIGEIATRLSMLTPEQVGTILNAQTYENKMFGEIAVKLGLLKEKDIDKLLNAQKRLRAPIIKILAEMNSAPPKTLTMWYMDYQKSITTIKYSCGKCSVSITKEQWDSGIKSCPECGGMLALKAEKGDMENLALELNPELKKIFIVTSQRCPVCGIDDDQLYISNSAFSTKNNLLDLMPEYRWIDNNYSSYHINAFNAWQCQNCGYTAIREYYEDPVQDSSLTQQSFRNAVYNFLRNDETASRIISFLKEKNTFENTGLASALKRLLIAAFFLENVEKIKNKDSISIGRTYLRLSWIYREIEALPEQEKDKAISELKDTFSAFGDIWKDYPRNEKDAVGKSIGYYEDAIYQSQLPEQKETEHSILQIIGLLYLKQGDTKKSRSSLHEAAAKARTLKEKIIREIQDIHKLPPSQGKNTYEHITALKKKNARLDRFLAEISNQLEEASNN
;
A
#
# COMPACT_ATOMS: atom_id res chain seq x y z
N MET A 1 7.91 -23.82 -13.41
CA MET A 1 7.15 -23.71 -12.15
C MET A 1 6.31 -24.95 -11.85
N GLU A 2 5.27 -25.31 -12.62
CA GLU A 2 4.45 -26.50 -12.26
C GLU A 2 5.20 -27.84 -12.32
N LYS A 3 6.03 -28.05 -13.35
CA LYS A 3 6.86 -29.27 -13.45
C LYS A 3 7.81 -29.40 -12.28
N ASP A 4 8.37 -28.28 -11.84
CA ASP A 4 9.36 -28.22 -10.78
C ASP A 4 8.69 -28.50 -9.42
N PHE A 5 7.46 -28.00 -9.20
CA PHE A 5 6.66 -28.36 -8.03
C PHE A 5 6.28 -29.85 -8.01
N VAL A 6 5.96 -30.42 -9.17
CA VAL A 6 5.75 -31.88 -9.31
C VAL A 6 6.99 -32.66 -8.88
N HIS A 7 8.18 -32.26 -9.36
CA HIS A 7 9.43 -32.90 -8.94
C HIS A 7 9.66 -32.74 -7.44
N TYR A 8 9.37 -31.58 -6.87
CA TYR A 8 9.46 -31.34 -5.44
C TYR A 8 8.56 -32.29 -4.63
N ILE A 9 7.30 -32.46 -5.02
CA ILE A 9 6.37 -33.40 -4.39
C ILE A 9 6.93 -34.82 -4.43
N LEU A 10 7.45 -35.25 -5.59
CA LEU A 10 7.99 -36.59 -5.78
C LEU A 10 9.28 -36.82 -4.99
N ASN A 11 10.21 -35.87 -5.03
CA ASN A 11 11.52 -35.96 -4.36
C ASN A 11 11.37 -35.99 -2.84
N ASN A 12 10.45 -35.19 -2.29
CA ASN A 12 10.15 -35.15 -0.86
C ASN A 12 9.15 -36.23 -0.44
N LYS A 13 8.73 -37.12 -1.35
CA LYS A 13 7.78 -38.22 -1.11
C LYS A 13 6.46 -37.74 -0.46
N LEU A 14 6.03 -36.53 -0.80
CA LEU A 14 4.82 -35.92 -0.23
C LEU A 14 3.55 -36.59 -0.77
N LEU A 15 3.60 -37.08 -2.00
CA LEU A 15 2.55 -37.90 -2.63
C LEU A 15 3.16 -39.05 -3.42
N SER A 16 2.36 -40.11 -3.65
CA SER A 16 2.77 -41.21 -4.51
C SER A 16 2.86 -40.77 -5.98
N LYS A 17 3.77 -41.42 -6.72
CA LYS A 17 3.97 -41.16 -8.15
C LYS A 17 2.68 -41.35 -8.96
N GLU A 18 1.86 -42.33 -8.59
CA GLU A 18 0.59 -42.64 -9.25
C GLU A 18 -0.42 -41.49 -9.14
N ILE A 19 -0.56 -40.91 -7.94
CA ILE A 19 -1.45 -39.77 -7.70
C ILE A 19 -0.99 -38.55 -8.52
N VAL A 20 0.30 -38.27 -8.51
CA VAL A 20 0.88 -37.13 -9.23
C VAL A 20 0.70 -37.30 -10.74
N LEU A 21 0.97 -38.48 -11.28
CA LEU A 21 0.74 -38.78 -12.71
C LEU A 21 -0.73 -38.63 -13.09
N LYS A 22 -1.65 -39.13 -12.26
CA LYS A 22 -3.09 -38.98 -12.47
C LYS A 22 -3.53 -37.51 -12.46
N ALA A 23 -3.00 -36.70 -11.54
CA ALA A 23 -3.26 -35.27 -11.48
C ALA A 23 -2.74 -34.54 -12.74
N MET A 24 -1.53 -34.89 -13.22
CA MET A 24 -0.98 -34.34 -14.46
C MET A 24 -1.80 -34.74 -15.68
N GLU A 25 -2.34 -35.96 -15.71
CA GLU A 25 -3.23 -36.42 -16.78
C GLU A 25 -4.55 -35.65 -16.78
N ILE A 26 -5.18 -35.45 -15.61
CA ILE A 26 -6.38 -34.62 -15.46
C ILE A 26 -6.08 -33.19 -15.90
N GLN A 27 -4.94 -32.64 -15.50
CA GLN A 27 -4.51 -31.31 -15.91
C GLN A 27 -4.39 -31.23 -17.43
N LYS A 28 -3.74 -32.22 -18.06
CA LYS A 28 -3.58 -32.30 -19.51
C LYS A 28 -4.93 -32.40 -20.23
N LYS A 29 -5.89 -33.15 -19.68
CA LYS A 29 -7.25 -33.26 -20.22
C LYS A 29 -8.05 -31.96 -20.07
N ARG A 30 -7.84 -31.20 -18.98
CA ARG A 30 -8.48 -29.90 -18.73
C ARG A 30 -7.89 -28.74 -19.54
N ILE A 31 -6.72 -28.91 -20.17
CA ILE A 31 -6.10 -27.95 -21.09
C ILE A 31 -6.87 -27.79 -22.42
N ALA A 32 -7.95 -28.54 -22.61
CA ALA A 32 -8.66 -28.66 -23.87
C ALA A 32 -9.54 -27.46 -24.28
N THR A 33 -9.25 -26.23 -23.86
CA THR A 33 -9.81 -25.06 -24.58
C THR A 33 -8.94 -24.81 -25.81
N PRO A 34 -9.43 -25.10 -27.02
CA PRO A 34 -8.64 -24.92 -28.24
C PRO A 34 -8.30 -23.44 -28.43
N ILE A 35 -7.11 -23.15 -28.98
CA ILE A 35 -6.64 -21.77 -29.21
C ILE A 35 -7.65 -20.97 -30.04
N GLY A 36 -8.30 -21.60 -31.02
CA GLY A 36 -9.34 -20.97 -31.83
C GLY A 36 -10.52 -20.47 -30.99
N GLU A 37 -10.97 -21.23 -29.99
CA GLU A 37 -12.07 -20.83 -29.10
C GLU A 37 -11.67 -19.63 -28.21
N ILE A 38 -10.43 -19.63 -27.71
CA ILE A 38 -9.87 -18.51 -26.94
C ILE A 38 -9.81 -17.26 -27.80
N ALA A 39 -9.38 -17.39 -29.06
CA ALA A 39 -9.31 -16.28 -30.01
C ALA A 39 -10.69 -15.68 -30.30
N THR A 40 -11.72 -16.52 -30.47
CA THR A 40 -13.11 -16.06 -30.62
C THR A 40 -13.58 -15.30 -29.38
N ARG A 41 -13.32 -15.84 -28.17
CA ARG A 41 -13.73 -15.22 -26.92
C ARG A 41 -13.08 -13.86 -26.68
N LEU A 42 -11.84 -13.69 -27.12
CA LEU A 42 -11.11 -12.42 -27.07
C LEU A 42 -11.41 -11.49 -28.25
N SER A 43 -12.36 -11.84 -29.12
CA SER A 43 -12.71 -11.10 -30.35
C SER A 43 -11.51 -10.85 -31.27
N MET A 44 -10.52 -11.76 -31.25
CA MET A 44 -9.32 -11.70 -32.09
C MET A 44 -9.53 -12.40 -33.42
N LEU A 45 -10.44 -13.38 -33.46
CA LEU A 45 -10.88 -14.08 -34.65
C LEU A 45 -12.40 -14.24 -34.61
N THR A 46 -13.04 -14.25 -35.77
CA THR A 46 -14.43 -14.69 -35.90
C THR A 46 -14.50 -16.23 -36.02
N PRO A 47 -15.66 -16.86 -35.72
CA PRO A 47 -15.84 -18.30 -35.92
C PRO A 47 -15.52 -18.76 -37.36
N GLU A 48 -15.84 -17.96 -38.37
CA GLU A 48 -15.57 -18.25 -39.78
C GLU A 48 -14.06 -18.23 -40.07
N GLN A 49 -13.33 -17.29 -39.48
CA GLN A 49 -11.87 -17.23 -39.58
C GLN A 49 -11.20 -18.43 -38.90
N VAL A 50 -11.71 -18.85 -37.73
CA VAL A 50 -11.26 -20.08 -37.05
C VAL A 50 -11.51 -21.30 -37.94
N GLY A 51 -12.69 -21.42 -38.55
CA GLY A 51 -13.00 -22.49 -39.49
C GLY A 51 -12.07 -22.51 -40.71
N THR A 52 -11.73 -21.33 -41.24
CA THR A 52 -10.78 -21.18 -42.35
C THR A 52 -9.39 -21.69 -41.99
N ILE A 53 -8.89 -21.33 -40.79
CA ILE A 53 -7.59 -21.79 -40.29
C ILE A 53 -7.60 -23.31 -40.09
N LEU A 54 -8.64 -23.86 -39.47
CA LEU A 54 -8.76 -25.31 -39.23
C LEU A 54 -8.85 -26.11 -40.53
N ASN A 55 -9.58 -25.61 -41.54
CA ASN A 55 -9.64 -26.24 -42.85
C ASN A 55 -8.26 -26.22 -43.53
N ALA A 56 -7.54 -25.10 -43.52
CA ALA A 56 -6.17 -25.01 -44.03
C ALA A 56 -5.20 -25.97 -43.29
N GLN A 57 -5.42 -26.20 -41.99
CA GLN A 57 -4.63 -27.13 -41.18
C GLN A 57 -4.75 -28.59 -41.62
N THR A 58 -5.85 -28.97 -42.29
CA THR A 58 -6.00 -30.33 -42.83
C THR A 58 -5.10 -30.60 -44.04
N TYR A 59 -4.68 -29.56 -44.75
CA TYR A 59 -3.86 -29.67 -45.96
C TYR A 59 -2.40 -29.28 -45.72
N GLU A 60 -2.18 -28.31 -44.83
CA GLU A 60 -0.86 -27.86 -44.42
C GLU A 60 -0.58 -28.42 -43.03
N ASN A 61 0.30 -29.41 -42.90
CA ASN A 61 0.71 -30.00 -41.62
C ASN A 61 1.48 -28.99 -40.74
N LYS A 62 0.78 -27.94 -40.30
CA LYS A 62 1.27 -26.76 -39.57
C LYS A 62 0.41 -26.51 -38.35
N MET A 63 0.93 -25.74 -37.40
CA MET A 63 0.21 -25.39 -36.19
C MET A 63 -0.83 -24.28 -36.46
N PHE A 64 -1.93 -24.26 -35.69
CA PHE A 64 -3.02 -23.28 -35.85
C PHE A 64 -2.51 -21.84 -35.93
N GLY A 65 -1.58 -21.46 -35.04
CA GLY A 65 -1.02 -20.10 -35.01
C GLY A 65 -0.17 -19.75 -36.24
N GLU A 66 0.57 -20.71 -36.79
CA GLU A 66 1.39 -20.50 -37.99
C GLU A 66 0.51 -20.25 -39.22
N ILE A 67 -0.58 -21.03 -39.34
CA ILE A 67 -1.56 -20.85 -40.41
C ILE A 67 -2.29 -19.52 -40.25
N ALA A 68 -2.70 -19.16 -39.02
CA ALA A 68 -3.36 -17.88 -38.76
C ALA A 68 -2.48 -16.67 -39.12
N VAL A 69 -1.18 -16.74 -38.85
CA VAL A 69 -0.20 -15.70 -39.25
C VAL A 69 0.01 -15.70 -40.76
N LYS A 70 0.15 -16.88 -41.39
CA LYS A 70 0.30 -17.01 -42.85
C LYS A 70 -0.90 -16.43 -43.61
N LEU A 71 -2.11 -16.62 -43.10
CA LEU A 71 -3.36 -16.09 -43.68
C LEU A 71 -3.58 -14.60 -43.38
N GLY A 72 -2.69 -13.94 -42.63
CA GLY A 72 -2.83 -12.53 -42.26
C GLY A 72 -3.96 -12.26 -41.25
N LEU A 73 -4.48 -13.29 -40.59
CA LEU A 73 -5.58 -13.20 -39.64
C LEU A 73 -5.13 -12.84 -38.23
N LEU A 74 -3.89 -13.22 -37.86
CA LEU A 74 -3.25 -12.85 -36.59
C LEU A 74 -1.81 -12.40 -36.84
N LYS A 75 -1.26 -11.58 -35.94
CA LYS A 75 0.19 -11.30 -35.89
C LYS A 75 0.86 -12.27 -34.91
N GLU A 76 2.18 -12.45 -35.02
CA GLU A 76 2.94 -13.30 -34.08
C GLU A 76 2.72 -12.90 -32.61
N LYS A 77 2.70 -11.59 -32.33
CA LYS A 77 2.39 -11.06 -31.00
C LYS A 77 1.01 -11.45 -30.47
N ASP A 78 0.06 -11.69 -31.36
CA ASP A 78 -1.29 -12.11 -31.00
C ASP A 78 -1.33 -13.60 -30.67
N ILE A 79 -0.48 -14.41 -31.28
CA ILE A 79 -0.27 -15.81 -30.90
C ILE A 79 0.28 -15.90 -29.47
N ASP A 80 1.26 -15.07 -29.11
CA ASP A 80 1.80 -15.03 -27.75
C ASP A 80 0.73 -14.68 -26.71
N LYS A 81 -0.15 -13.72 -27.03
CA LYS A 81 -1.30 -13.37 -26.16
C LYS A 81 -2.24 -14.56 -25.98
N LEU A 82 -2.57 -15.26 -27.05
CA LEU A 82 -3.45 -16.43 -27.00
C LEU A 82 -2.83 -17.58 -26.20
N LEU A 83 -1.55 -17.86 -26.40
CA LEU A 83 -0.82 -18.87 -25.64
C LEU A 83 -0.75 -18.52 -24.15
N ASN A 84 -0.55 -17.25 -23.81
CA ASN A 84 -0.57 -16.78 -22.42
C ASN A 84 -1.97 -16.87 -21.80
N ALA A 85 -3.02 -16.52 -22.55
CA ALA A 85 -4.41 -16.70 -22.10
C ALA A 85 -4.72 -18.19 -21.87
N GLN A 86 -4.31 -19.08 -22.77
CA GLN A 86 -4.47 -20.52 -22.62
C GLN A 86 -3.72 -21.06 -21.38
N LYS A 87 -2.50 -20.59 -21.11
CA LYS A 87 -1.75 -20.94 -19.90
C LYS A 87 -2.48 -20.52 -18.62
N ARG A 88 -3.15 -19.36 -18.59
CA ARG A 88 -3.92 -18.88 -17.43
C ARG A 88 -5.20 -19.68 -17.18
N LEU A 89 -5.80 -20.25 -18.23
CA LEU A 89 -6.97 -21.12 -18.11
C LEU A 89 -6.63 -22.51 -17.57
N ARG A 90 -5.35 -22.90 -17.57
CA ARG A 90 -4.90 -24.17 -17.01
C ARG A 90 -5.08 -24.14 -15.49
N ALA A 91 -5.94 -25.01 -14.98
CA ALA A 91 -6.09 -25.19 -13.55
C ALA A 91 -4.72 -25.58 -12.94
N PRO A 92 -4.25 -24.88 -11.89
CA PRO A 92 -3.00 -25.20 -11.22
C PRO A 92 -3.02 -26.64 -10.71
N ILE A 93 -1.88 -27.35 -10.78
CA ILE A 93 -1.83 -28.75 -10.35
C ILE A 93 -2.24 -28.94 -8.88
N ILE A 94 -2.00 -27.95 -8.03
CA ILE A 94 -2.44 -27.92 -6.62
C ILE A 94 -3.96 -28.00 -6.51
N LYS A 95 -4.68 -27.23 -7.33
CA LYS A 95 -6.14 -27.24 -7.35
C LYS A 95 -6.67 -28.60 -7.75
N ILE A 96 -6.04 -29.24 -8.73
CA ILE A 96 -6.40 -30.58 -9.18
C ILE A 96 -6.14 -31.62 -8.07
N LEU A 97 -5.00 -31.53 -7.40
CA LEU A 97 -4.67 -32.39 -6.25
C LEU A 97 -5.66 -32.23 -5.10
N ALA A 98 -6.12 -31.01 -4.84
CA ALA A 98 -7.14 -30.72 -3.84
C ALA A 98 -8.50 -31.33 -4.22
N GLU A 99 -8.93 -31.17 -5.48
CA GLU A 99 -10.17 -31.75 -5.99
C GLU A 99 -10.14 -33.29 -6.04
N MET A 100 -8.97 -33.88 -6.23
CA MET A 100 -8.75 -35.33 -6.13
C MET A 100 -8.77 -35.83 -4.68
N ASN A 101 -8.95 -34.95 -3.69
CA ASN A 101 -8.81 -35.26 -2.25
C ASN A 101 -7.49 -35.97 -1.93
N SER A 102 -6.42 -35.67 -2.67
CA SER A 102 -5.12 -36.33 -2.50
C SER A 102 -4.39 -35.88 -1.24
N ALA A 103 -4.73 -34.69 -0.74
CA ALA A 103 -4.34 -34.17 0.56
C ALA A 103 -5.29 -33.02 0.95
N PRO A 104 -5.40 -32.66 2.24
CA PRO A 104 -6.17 -31.49 2.66
C PRO A 104 -5.65 -30.20 2.00
N PRO A 105 -6.54 -29.24 1.63
CA PRO A 105 -6.13 -27.99 0.97
C PRO A 105 -5.04 -27.22 1.73
N LYS A 106 -5.14 -27.15 3.06
CA LYS A 106 -4.14 -26.50 3.93
C LYS A 106 -2.74 -27.14 3.79
N THR A 107 -2.68 -28.46 3.68
CA THR A 107 -1.44 -29.22 3.50
C THR A 107 -0.81 -28.95 2.14
N LEU A 108 -1.63 -28.93 1.07
CA LEU A 108 -1.16 -28.63 -0.28
C LEU A 108 -0.60 -27.21 -0.39
N THR A 109 -1.26 -26.23 0.25
CA THR A 109 -0.75 -24.85 0.33
C THR A 109 0.59 -24.80 1.05
N MET A 110 0.72 -25.48 2.20
CA MET A 110 1.97 -25.54 2.96
C MET A 110 3.11 -26.14 2.13
N TRP A 111 2.89 -27.25 1.44
CA TRP A 111 3.90 -27.85 0.56
C TRP A 111 4.30 -26.95 -0.59
N TYR A 112 3.35 -26.19 -1.16
CA TYR A 112 3.67 -25.22 -2.20
C TYR A 112 4.49 -24.05 -1.67
N MET A 113 4.20 -23.58 -0.45
CA MET A 113 5.01 -22.56 0.22
C MET A 113 6.44 -23.06 0.47
N ASP A 114 6.60 -24.30 0.93
CA ASP A 114 7.92 -24.88 1.18
C ASP A 114 8.69 -25.13 -0.12
N TYR A 115 7.99 -25.57 -1.17
CA TYR A 115 8.55 -25.62 -2.52
C TYR A 115 9.03 -24.25 -2.99
N GLN A 116 8.20 -23.21 -2.89
CA GLN A 116 8.54 -21.85 -3.29
C GLN A 116 9.78 -21.34 -2.54
N LYS A 117 9.89 -21.65 -1.24
CA LYS A 117 11.11 -21.38 -0.44
C LYS A 117 12.33 -22.15 -0.93
N SER A 118 12.15 -23.37 -1.45
CA SER A 118 13.24 -24.22 -1.95
C SER A 118 13.72 -23.82 -3.37
N ILE A 119 12.81 -23.33 -4.21
CA ILE A 119 13.11 -22.94 -5.60
C ILE A 119 13.24 -21.43 -5.79
N THR A 120 13.25 -20.64 -4.71
CA THR A 120 13.52 -19.21 -4.82
C THR A 120 14.93 -19.05 -5.37
N THR A 121 15.01 -18.99 -6.70
CA THR A 121 16.21 -18.63 -7.43
C THR A 121 16.27 -17.14 -7.25
N ILE A 122 17.10 -16.71 -6.31
CA ILE A 122 17.18 -15.30 -6.01
C ILE A 122 17.90 -14.68 -7.21
N LYS A 123 17.21 -13.79 -7.92
CA LYS A 123 17.86 -12.99 -8.96
C LYS A 123 18.73 -11.97 -8.26
N TYR A 124 20.01 -11.98 -8.57
CA TYR A 124 20.94 -10.99 -8.05
C TYR A 124 21.43 -10.10 -9.19
N SER A 125 21.69 -8.84 -8.86
CA SER A 125 22.35 -7.91 -9.78
C SER A 125 23.71 -7.55 -9.21
N CYS A 126 24.76 -7.65 -10.03
CA CYS A 126 26.08 -7.09 -9.71
C CYS A 126 26.20 -5.60 -10.12
N GLY A 127 25.09 -4.96 -10.49
CA GLY A 127 25.08 -3.62 -11.12
C GLY A 127 25.44 -3.64 -12.62
N LYS A 128 26.13 -4.68 -13.11
CA LYS A 128 26.49 -4.86 -14.53
C LYS A 128 25.80 -6.05 -15.20
N CYS A 129 25.63 -7.15 -14.47
CA CYS A 129 25.01 -8.38 -14.97
C CYS A 129 23.76 -8.71 -14.15
N SER A 130 22.76 -9.29 -14.82
CA SER A 130 21.61 -9.91 -14.17
C SER A 130 21.84 -11.42 -14.15
N VAL A 131 22.16 -11.97 -12.99
CA VAL A 131 22.48 -13.39 -12.80
C VAL A 131 21.49 -14.01 -11.84
N SER A 132 21.14 -15.26 -12.10
CA SER A 132 20.24 -16.04 -11.23
C SER A 132 21.08 -17.12 -10.56
N ILE A 133 21.12 -17.13 -9.23
CA ILE A 133 21.74 -18.22 -8.47
C ILE A 133 20.69 -18.79 -7.50
N THR A 134 20.80 -20.07 -7.19
CA THR A 134 19.87 -20.72 -6.27
C THR A 134 20.13 -20.28 -4.83
N LYS A 135 19.13 -20.44 -3.95
CA LYS A 135 19.31 -20.18 -2.52
C LYS A 135 20.42 -21.06 -1.91
N GLU A 136 20.55 -22.32 -2.33
CA GLU A 136 21.67 -23.18 -1.92
C GLU A 136 23.04 -22.64 -2.39
N GLN A 137 23.13 -22.07 -3.60
CA GLN A 137 24.35 -21.41 -4.08
C GLN A 137 24.69 -20.17 -3.25
N TRP A 138 23.69 -19.40 -2.84
CA TRP A 138 23.90 -18.26 -1.96
C TRP A 138 24.30 -18.67 -0.54
N ASP A 139 23.60 -19.65 0.04
CA ASP A 139 23.83 -20.16 1.39
C ASP A 139 25.18 -20.90 1.49
N SER A 140 25.69 -21.44 0.37
CA SER A 140 27.06 -21.96 0.26
C SER A 140 28.15 -20.88 0.06
N GLY A 141 27.78 -19.59 0.13
CA GLY A 141 28.72 -18.47 0.20
C GLY A 141 29.05 -17.79 -1.12
N ILE A 142 28.33 -18.08 -2.21
CA ILE A 142 28.56 -17.40 -3.50
C ILE A 142 28.05 -15.95 -3.41
N LYS A 143 28.97 -15.01 -3.18
CA LYS A 143 28.67 -13.56 -3.13
C LYS A 143 29.16 -12.76 -4.34
N SER A 144 29.90 -13.39 -5.24
CA SER A 144 30.41 -12.80 -6.48
C SER A 144 29.63 -13.30 -7.70
N CYS A 145 29.39 -12.40 -8.63
CA CYS A 145 28.73 -12.70 -9.90
C CYS A 145 29.56 -13.69 -10.71
N PRO A 146 29.00 -14.82 -11.16
CA PRO A 146 29.75 -15.80 -11.94
C PRO A 146 30.17 -15.27 -13.31
N GLU A 147 29.49 -14.26 -13.85
CA GLU A 147 29.85 -13.63 -15.12
C GLU A 147 30.86 -12.49 -14.96
N CYS A 148 30.72 -11.69 -13.90
CA CYS A 148 31.32 -10.35 -13.81
C CYS A 148 32.30 -10.21 -12.63
N GLY A 149 32.33 -11.16 -11.69
CA GLY A 149 33.05 -11.08 -10.41
C GLY A 149 32.50 -10.07 -9.40
N GLY A 150 31.63 -9.15 -9.81
CA GLY A 150 31.05 -8.10 -8.96
C GLY A 150 30.09 -8.64 -7.90
N MET A 151 29.94 -7.88 -6.81
CA MET A 151 29.17 -8.29 -5.63
C MET A 151 27.66 -8.39 -5.94
N LEU A 152 27.05 -9.51 -5.57
CA LEU A 152 25.64 -9.79 -5.86
C LEU A 152 24.70 -9.13 -4.82
N ALA A 153 23.71 -8.37 -5.30
CA ALA A 153 22.62 -7.80 -4.48
C ALA A 153 21.24 -8.33 -4.91
N LEU A 154 20.38 -8.64 -3.92
CA LEU A 154 19.04 -9.22 -4.11
C LEU A 154 18.13 -8.36 -5.00
N LYS A 155 17.47 -8.98 -5.98
CA LYS A 155 16.40 -8.40 -6.80
C LYS A 155 15.11 -9.16 -6.48
N ALA A 156 14.10 -8.48 -5.91
CA ALA A 156 12.83 -9.10 -5.54
C ALA A 156 12.02 -9.53 -6.79
N GLU A 157 11.52 -10.76 -6.83
CA GLU A 157 10.51 -11.19 -7.81
C GLU A 157 9.10 -10.79 -7.35
N LYS A 158 8.25 -10.40 -8.31
CA LYS A 158 6.89 -9.87 -8.12
C LYS A 158 5.93 -10.89 -7.49
N GLY A 159 5.28 -10.50 -6.39
CA GLY A 159 3.81 -10.53 -6.15
C GLY A 159 2.94 -11.79 -6.34
N ASP A 160 3.46 -12.96 -6.75
CA ASP A 160 2.57 -14.12 -7.04
C ASP A 160 1.92 -14.74 -5.79
N MET A 161 2.52 -14.56 -4.60
CA MET A 161 2.05 -15.21 -3.36
C MET A 161 0.82 -14.55 -2.74
N GLU A 162 0.71 -13.23 -2.78
CA GLU A 162 -0.41 -12.49 -2.18
C GLU A 162 -1.68 -12.62 -2.99
N ASN A 163 -1.53 -12.59 -4.32
CA ASN A 163 -2.61 -12.95 -5.23
C ASN A 163 -3.07 -14.39 -5.01
N LEU A 164 -2.15 -15.33 -4.74
CA LEU A 164 -2.51 -16.71 -4.47
C LEU A 164 -3.25 -16.90 -3.14
N ALA A 165 -2.83 -16.24 -2.05
CA ALA A 165 -3.53 -16.30 -0.76
C ALA A 165 -4.97 -15.75 -0.86
N LEU A 166 -5.15 -14.64 -1.58
CA LEU A 166 -6.47 -14.08 -1.88
C LEU A 166 -7.27 -14.95 -2.86
N GLU A 167 -6.62 -15.62 -3.81
CA GLU A 167 -7.26 -16.60 -4.71
C GLU A 167 -7.73 -17.86 -3.97
N LEU A 168 -7.01 -18.26 -2.93
CA LEU A 168 -7.37 -19.41 -2.09
C LEU A 168 -8.49 -19.10 -1.08
N ASN A 169 -8.72 -17.83 -0.74
CA ASN A 169 -9.85 -17.40 0.09
C ASN A 169 -10.65 -16.25 -0.57
N PRO A 170 -11.67 -16.56 -1.39
CA PRO A 170 -12.49 -15.58 -2.10
C PRO A 170 -13.17 -14.52 -1.22
N GLU A 171 -13.43 -14.84 0.05
CA GLU A 171 -14.03 -13.89 0.99
C GLU A 171 -13.08 -12.74 1.35
N LEU A 172 -11.77 -13.02 1.43
CA LEU A 172 -10.76 -11.98 1.67
C LEU A 172 -10.67 -10.97 0.51
N LYS A 173 -10.98 -11.37 -0.73
CA LYS A 173 -11.02 -10.45 -1.89
C LYS A 173 -12.09 -9.38 -1.77
N LYS A 174 -13.12 -9.58 -0.93
CA LYS A 174 -14.18 -8.57 -0.72
C LYS A 174 -13.70 -7.43 0.19
N ILE A 175 -12.75 -7.70 1.07
CA ILE A 175 -12.29 -6.74 2.07
C ILE A 175 -10.91 -6.17 1.75
N PHE A 176 -10.01 -6.97 1.19
CA PHE A 176 -8.65 -6.58 0.88
C PHE A 176 -8.51 -6.26 -0.59
N ILE A 177 -7.99 -5.08 -0.87
CA ILE A 177 -7.68 -4.63 -2.22
C ILE A 177 -6.17 -4.60 -2.34
N VAL A 178 -5.66 -5.34 -3.33
CA VAL A 178 -4.28 -5.24 -3.79
C VAL A 178 -4.25 -4.24 -4.93
N THR A 179 -3.42 -3.21 -4.81
CA THR A 179 -3.20 -2.22 -5.85
C THR A 179 -1.71 -2.15 -6.18
N SER A 180 -1.38 -2.14 -7.47
CA SER A 180 0.01 -2.01 -7.91
C SER A 180 0.36 -0.53 -7.96
N GLN A 181 1.31 -0.12 -7.14
CA GLN A 181 1.66 1.29 -6.94
C GLN A 181 3.10 1.57 -7.30
N ARG A 182 3.29 2.61 -8.13
CA ARG A 182 4.63 3.03 -8.54
C ARG A 182 5.30 3.79 -7.40
N CYS A 183 6.39 3.26 -6.87
CA CYS A 183 7.14 3.95 -5.81
C CYS A 183 7.69 5.30 -6.31
N PRO A 184 7.43 6.43 -5.63
CA PRO A 184 7.88 7.76 -6.07
C PRO A 184 9.39 7.94 -5.99
N VAL A 185 10.08 7.09 -5.22
CA VAL A 185 11.53 7.17 -5.01
C VAL A 185 12.30 6.32 -6.03
N CYS A 186 11.99 5.03 -6.16
CA CYS A 186 12.73 4.15 -7.04
C CYS A 186 12.07 3.93 -8.42
N GLY A 187 10.79 4.28 -8.56
CA GLY A 187 10.04 4.13 -9.80
C GLY A 187 9.62 2.70 -10.15
N ILE A 188 9.83 1.74 -9.23
CA ILE A 188 9.39 0.35 -9.37
C ILE A 188 7.96 0.23 -8.87
N ASP A 189 7.12 -0.47 -9.64
CA ASP A 189 5.77 -0.83 -9.25
C ASP A 189 5.82 -1.93 -8.18
N ASP A 190 5.11 -1.72 -7.09
CA ASP A 190 5.04 -2.60 -5.95
C ASP A 190 3.59 -2.82 -5.54
N ASP A 191 3.25 -4.04 -5.17
CA ASP A 191 1.89 -4.36 -4.80
C ASP A 191 1.67 -3.92 -3.35
N GLN A 192 0.63 -3.11 -3.13
CA GLN A 192 0.26 -2.58 -1.83
C GLN A 192 -1.13 -3.07 -1.47
N LEU A 193 -1.31 -3.37 -0.18
CA LEU A 193 -2.55 -3.90 0.36
C LEU A 193 -3.26 -2.84 1.18
N TYR A 194 -4.58 -2.75 1.03
CA TYR A 194 -5.40 -1.95 1.93
C TYR A 194 -6.79 -2.56 2.14
N ILE A 195 -7.47 -2.14 3.21
CA ILE A 195 -8.84 -2.54 3.48
C ILE A 195 -9.80 -1.62 2.72
N SER A 196 -10.72 -2.21 1.96
CA SER A 196 -11.76 -1.49 1.23
C SER A 196 -12.63 -0.68 2.20
N ASN A 197 -12.94 0.56 1.83
CA ASN A 197 -13.89 1.40 2.58
C ASN A 197 -15.30 0.77 2.62
N SER A 198 -15.61 -0.18 1.73
CA SER A 198 -16.88 -0.92 1.76
C SER A 198 -16.91 -2.05 2.78
N ALA A 199 -15.79 -2.35 3.47
CA ALA A 199 -15.72 -3.43 4.46
C ALA A 199 -16.11 -2.96 5.88
N PHE A 200 -16.13 -1.65 6.11
CA PHE A 200 -16.42 -1.05 7.39
C PHE A 200 -17.21 0.24 7.23
N SER A 201 -17.79 0.70 8.33
CA SER A 201 -18.47 1.98 8.44
C SER A 201 -17.79 2.82 9.51
N THR A 202 -17.63 4.12 9.27
CA THR A 202 -17.15 5.09 10.26
C THR A 202 -18.35 5.77 10.91
N LYS A 203 -18.41 5.78 12.25
CA LYS A 203 -19.53 6.43 12.97
C LYS A 203 -19.17 7.84 13.39
N ASN A 204 -18.18 7.96 14.27
CA ASN A 204 -17.69 9.21 14.82
C ASN A 204 -16.17 9.24 14.75
N ASN A 205 -15.58 10.39 15.05
CA ASN A 205 -14.16 10.50 15.31
C ASN A 205 -13.96 10.68 16.81
N LEU A 206 -12.93 10.03 17.36
CA LEU A 206 -12.42 10.35 18.68
C LEU A 206 -11.80 11.75 18.68
N LEU A 207 -11.48 12.28 19.87
CA LEU A 207 -10.86 13.61 20.03
C LEU A 207 -9.66 13.81 19.12
N ASP A 208 -8.78 12.81 19.00
CA ASP A 208 -7.58 12.86 18.17
C ASP A 208 -7.84 12.48 16.70
N LEU A 209 -9.08 12.62 16.24
CA LEU A 209 -9.53 12.37 14.87
C LEU A 209 -9.42 10.90 14.42
N MET A 210 -9.14 9.98 15.35
CA MET A 210 -9.15 8.55 15.07
C MET A 210 -10.60 8.14 14.77
N PRO A 211 -10.89 7.61 13.57
CA PRO A 211 -12.26 7.20 13.24
C PRO A 211 -12.64 5.97 14.05
N GLU A 212 -13.80 6.03 14.71
CA GLU A 212 -14.45 4.85 15.25
C GLU A 212 -15.06 4.06 14.09
N TYR A 213 -14.55 2.85 13.87
CA TYR A 213 -15.01 1.97 12.81
C TYR A 213 -15.80 0.80 13.36
N ARG A 214 -16.77 0.35 12.55
CA ARG A 214 -17.47 -0.91 12.74
C ARG A 214 -17.38 -1.72 11.47
N TRP A 215 -16.85 -2.94 11.57
CA TRP A 215 -16.86 -3.91 10.48
C TRP A 215 -18.30 -4.21 10.06
N ILE A 216 -18.54 -4.27 8.74
CA ILE A 216 -19.85 -4.68 8.21
C ILE A 216 -20.09 -6.17 8.47
N ASP A 217 -19.02 -6.97 8.38
CA ASP A 217 -19.01 -8.38 8.76
C ASP A 217 -18.04 -8.60 9.93
N ASN A 218 -18.58 -9.10 11.05
CA ASN A 218 -17.84 -9.31 12.30
C ASN A 218 -16.74 -10.39 12.18
N ASN A 219 -16.77 -11.22 11.14
CA ASN A 219 -15.70 -12.20 10.87
C ASN A 219 -14.33 -11.54 10.64
N TYR A 220 -14.32 -10.24 10.32
CA TYR A 220 -13.11 -9.47 10.09
C TYR A 220 -12.68 -8.62 11.29
N SER A 221 -13.35 -8.77 12.44
CA SER A 221 -13.07 -7.98 13.65
C SER A 221 -11.66 -8.18 14.21
N SER A 222 -10.98 -9.26 13.84
CA SER A 222 -9.57 -9.52 14.17
C SER A 222 -8.57 -8.68 13.35
N TYR A 223 -9.01 -8.01 12.29
CA TYR A 223 -8.16 -7.10 11.53
C TYR A 223 -8.27 -5.67 12.05
N HIS A 224 -7.13 -5.02 12.22
CA HIS A 224 -7.04 -3.64 12.61
C HIS A 224 -6.93 -2.76 11.38
N ILE A 225 -7.93 -1.91 11.13
CA ILE A 225 -7.98 -1.07 9.92
C ILE A 225 -6.76 -0.16 9.82
N ASN A 226 -6.33 0.39 10.96
CA ASN A 226 -5.19 1.29 10.98
C ASN A 226 -3.87 0.62 10.64
N ALA A 227 -3.77 -0.72 10.75
CA ALA A 227 -2.56 -1.46 10.41
C ALA A 227 -2.21 -1.41 8.90
N PHE A 228 -3.17 -1.02 8.07
CA PHE A 228 -3.06 -0.97 6.60
C PHE A 228 -2.99 0.47 6.04
N ASN A 229 -2.81 1.48 6.90
CA ASN A 229 -2.73 2.87 6.47
C ASN A 229 -1.32 3.30 5.99
N ALA A 230 -0.31 2.45 6.12
CA ALA A 230 1.05 2.75 5.69
C ALA A 230 1.52 1.77 4.61
N TRP A 231 2.07 2.33 3.54
CA TRP A 231 2.61 1.60 2.39
C TRP A 231 4.12 1.69 2.38
N GLN A 232 4.77 0.61 1.96
CA GLN A 232 6.22 0.49 1.94
C GLN A 232 6.69 -0.16 0.64
N CYS A 233 7.63 0.50 -0.03
CA CYS A 233 8.30 -0.05 -1.18
C CYS A 233 9.24 -1.20 -0.78
N GLN A 234 8.98 -2.42 -1.23
CA GLN A 234 9.83 -3.60 -1.01
C GLN A 234 11.22 -3.44 -1.63
N ASN A 235 11.36 -2.63 -2.68
CA ASN A 235 12.65 -2.42 -3.33
C ASN A 235 13.55 -1.44 -2.57
N CYS A 236 13.09 -0.21 -2.32
CA CYS A 236 13.93 0.85 -1.73
C CYS A 236 13.66 1.11 -0.24
N GLY A 237 12.63 0.51 0.34
CA GLY A 237 12.26 0.69 1.74
C GLY A 237 11.53 2.01 2.03
N TYR A 238 11.28 2.86 1.03
CA TYR A 238 10.49 4.09 1.20
C TYR A 238 9.12 3.75 1.78
N THR A 239 8.76 4.40 2.88
CA THR A 239 7.50 4.19 3.59
C THR A 239 6.80 5.52 3.80
N ALA A 240 5.49 5.54 3.56
CA ALA A 240 4.63 6.69 3.84
C ALA A 240 3.23 6.19 4.19
N ILE A 241 2.41 7.05 4.79
CA ILE A 241 0.98 6.77 4.87
C ILE A 241 0.38 6.81 3.46
N ARG A 242 -0.65 5.99 3.22
CA ARG A 242 -1.25 5.75 1.90
C ARG A 242 -1.55 7.04 1.16
N GLU A 243 -2.13 8.02 1.84
CA GLU A 243 -2.54 9.31 1.29
C GLU A 243 -1.38 10.11 0.68
N TYR A 244 -0.15 9.88 1.14
CA TYR A 244 1.06 10.56 0.69
C TYR A 244 2.03 9.66 -0.08
N TYR A 245 1.72 8.38 -0.25
CA TYR A 245 2.66 7.46 -0.87
C TYR A 245 2.79 7.69 -2.37
N GLU A 246 1.67 7.90 -3.08
CA GLU A 246 1.68 8.14 -4.53
C GLU A 246 2.20 9.53 -4.88
N ASP A 247 1.73 10.53 -4.13
CA ASP A 247 2.13 11.93 -4.27
C ASP A 247 2.65 12.49 -2.94
N PRO A 248 3.94 12.24 -2.62
CA PRO A 248 4.56 12.70 -1.38
C PRO A 248 4.82 14.21 -1.37
N VAL A 249 4.43 14.93 -2.41
CA VAL A 249 4.58 16.38 -2.52
C VAL A 249 3.25 17.10 -2.73
N GLN A 250 2.10 16.42 -2.58
CA GLN A 250 0.78 16.99 -2.89
C GLN A 250 0.47 18.30 -2.12
N ASP A 251 0.99 18.43 -0.90
CA ASP A 251 0.80 19.60 -0.02
C ASP A 251 2.07 20.48 0.05
N SER A 252 3.06 20.22 -0.81
CA SER A 252 4.39 20.83 -0.76
C SER A 252 4.72 21.65 -2.01
N SER A 253 5.58 22.66 -1.84
CA SER A 253 6.17 23.41 -2.97
C SER A 253 7.24 22.61 -3.76
N LEU A 254 7.51 21.38 -3.34
CA LEU A 254 8.57 20.55 -3.89
C LEU A 254 8.13 19.86 -5.17
N THR A 255 9.06 19.75 -6.12
CA THR A 255 8.86 18.86 -7.27
C THR A 255 9.11 17.40 -6.86
N GLN A 256 8.42 16.47 -7.52
CA GLN A 256 8.60 15.03 -7.31
C GLN A 256 10.06 14.58 -7.56
N GLN A 257 10.75 15.20 -8.52
CA GLN A 257 12.17 14.91 -8.77
C GLN A 257 13.07 15.38 -7.62
N SER A 258 12.82 16.56 -7.07
CA SER A 258 13.54 17.04 -5.90
C SER A 258 13.28 16.14 -4.69
N PHE A 259 12.02 15.72 -4.47
CA PHE A 259 11.64 14.68 -3.50
C PHE A 259 12.49 13.44 -3.64
N ARG A 260 12.41 12.81 -4.81
CA ARG A 260 13.14 11.60 -5.16
C ARG A 260 14.63 11.72 -4.90
N ASN A 261 15.29 12.79 -5.35
CA ASN A 261 16.73 12.98 -5.18
C ASN A 261 17.12 13.08 -3.70
N ALA A 262 16.35 13.79 -2.88
CA ALA A 262 16.64 13.92 -1.46
C ALA A 262 16.50 12.59 -0.73
N VAL A 263 15.40 11.86 -0.97
CA VAL A 263 15.22 10.53 -0.37
C VAL A 263 16.31 9.58 -0.85
N TYR A 264 16.60 9.55 -2.15
CA TYR A 264 17.64 8.67 -2.70
C TYR A 264 19.03 8.97 -2.12
N ASN A 265 19.38 10.25 -1.97
CA ASN A 265 20.65 10.66 -1.36
C ASN A 265 20.71 10.29 0.12
N PHE A 266 19.62 10.50 0.85
CA PHE A 266 19.52 10.07 2.25
C PHE A 266 19.69 8.56 2.37
N LEU A 267 18.94 7.78 1.59
CA LEU A 267 19.01 6.32 1.54
C LEU A 267 20.41 5.78 1.25
N ARG A 268 21.17 6.46 0.37
CA ARG A 268 22.46 5.97 -0.11
C ARG A 268 23.63 6.41 0.76
N ASN A 269 23.58 7.61 1.31
CA ASN A 269 24.73 8.23 1.98
C ASN A 269 24.63 8.18 3.50
N ASP A 270 23.45 7.89 4.04
CA ASP A 270 23.24 7.79 5.48
C ASP A 270 23.31 6.31 5.92
N GLU A 271 24.39 5.97 6.63
CA GLU A 271 24.62 4.61 7.15
C GLU A 271 23.49 4.20 8.13
N THR A 272 22.98 5.16 8.88
CA THR A 272 21.92 4.99 9.85
C THR A 272 20.60 4.65 9.16
N ALA A 273 20.25 5.36 8.09
CA ALA A 273 19.10 5.03 7.24
C ALA A 273 19.23 3.64 6.61
N SER A 274 20.42 3.31 6.10
CA SER A 274 20.71 1.99 5.53
C SER A 274 20.49 0.86 6.54
N ARG A 275 20.95 1.05 7.78
CA ARG A 275 20.75 0.09 8.89
C ARG A 275 19.27 -0.10 9.20
N ILE A 276 18.52 0.99 9.41
CA ILE A 276 17.06 0.95 9.68
C ILE A 276 16.33 0.20 8.57
N ILE A 277 16.63 0.51 7.31
CA ILE A 277 15.92 -0.09 6.17
C ILE A 277 16.28 -1.56 6.02
N SER A 278 17.55 -1.91 6.23
CA SER A 278 17.95 -3.32 6.19
C SER A 278 17.24 -4.14 7.25
N PHE A 279 17.08 -3.58 8.46
CA PHE A 279 16.40 -4.20 9.58
C PHE A 279 14.89 -4.35 9.31
N LEU A 280 14.29 -3.37 8.62
CA LEU A 280 12.83 -3.29 8.46
C LEU A 280 12.33 -3.71 7.07
N LYS A 281 13.23 -4.23 6.22
CA LYS A 281 12.92 -4.88 4.95
C LYS A 281 12.42 -6.31 5.12
N GLU A 282 12.13 -6.77 6.34
CA GLU A 282 11.37 -8.00 6.55
C GLU A 282 10.14 -7.97 5.65
N LYS A 283 10.00 -9.00 4.79
CA LYS A 283 9.00 -8.99 3.72
C LYS A 283 7.62 -8.71 4.33
N ASN A 284 7.00 -7.60 3.93
CA ASN A 284 5.59 -7.34 4.22
C ASN A 284 4.78 -8.40 3.47
N THR A 285 4.61 -9.57 4.08
CA THR A 285 3.63 -10.53 3.62
C THR A 285 2.30 -10.21 4.28
N PHE A 286 1.19 -10.63 3.67
CA PHE A 286 -0.15 -10.60 4.27
C PHE A 286 -0.17 -11.16 5.71
N GLU A 287 0.66 -12.17 5.98
CA GLU A 287 0.77 -12.80 7.31
C GLU A 287 1.40 -11.87 8.37
N ASN A 288 2.12 -10.84 7.94
CA ASN A 288 2.83 -9.88 8.78
C ASN A 288 2.13 -8.50 8.83
N THR A 289 0.84 -8.38 8.49
CA THR A 289 0.11 -7.08 8.55
C THR A 289 -0.54 -6.78 9.91
N GLY A 290 0.05 -7.26 11.00
CA GLY A 290 -0.40 -6.96 12.37
C GLY A 290 -0.07 -5.52 12.83
N LEU A 291 -0.55 -5.16 14.01
CA LEU A 291 -0.29 -3.85 14.64
C LEU A 291 1.20 -3.58 14.87
N ALA A 292 1.98 -4.59 15.27
CA ALA A 292 3.43 -4.45 15.43
C ALA A 292 4.09 -3.99 14.13
N SER A 293 3.85 -4.69 13.02
CA SER A 293 4.38 -4.29 11.71
C SER A 293 3.89 -2.94 11.23
N ALA A 294 2.64 -2.58 11.54
CA ALA A 294 2.14 -1.24 11.24
C ALA A 294 2.89 -0.16 12.01
N LEU A 295 3.18 -0.38 13.29
CA LEU A 295 4.00 0.52 14.11
C LEU A 295 5.40 0.65 13.52
N LYS A 296 6.03 -0.46 13.12
CA LYS A 296 7.33 -0.46 12.42
C LYS A 296 7.28 0.42 11.17
N ARG A 297 6.29 0.23 10.30
CA ARG A 297 6.11 1.01 9.06
C ARG A 297 5.92 2.50 9.36
N LEU A 298 5.10 2.86 10.34
CA LEU A 298 4.86 4.26 10.69
C LEU A 298 6.08 4.93 11.35
N LEU A 299 6.86 4.20 12.15
CA LEU A 299 8.14 4.71 12.67
C LEU A 299 9.12 5.01 11.54
N ILE A 300 9.19 4.13 10.53
CA ILE A 300 10.02 4.36 9.33
C ILE A 300 9.53 5.58 8.55
N ALA A 301 8.22 5.68 8.34
CA ALA A 301 7.63 6.83 7.65
C ALA A 301 7.96 8.14 8.37
N ALA A 302 7.77 8.18 9.69
CA ALA A 302 8.12 9.35 10.51
C ALA A 302 9.62 9.66 10.42
N PHE A 303 10.49 8.66 10.58
CA PHE A 303 11.93 8.81 10.48
C PHE A 303 12.36 9.35 9.10
N PHE A 304 11.79 8.83 8.01
CA PHE A 304 12.04 9.34 6.68
C PHE A 304 11.62 10.78 6.54
N LEU A 305 10.40 11.11 6.95
CA LEU A 305 9.89 12.45 6.80
C LEU A 305 10.72 13.44 7.64
N GLU A 306 11.07 13.14 8.89
CA GLU A 306 11.89 14.04 9.72
C GLU A 306 13.28 14.30 9.11
N ASN A 307 13.93 13.28 8.57
CA ASN A 307 15.28 13.42 8.01
C ASN A 307 15.27 13.99 6.58
N VAL A 308 14.21 13.77 5.81
CA VAL A 308 14.01 14.37 4.50
C VAL A 308 13.50 15.82 4.62
N GLU A 309 12.74 16.15 5.66
CA GLU A 309 12.26 17.51 5.93
C GLU A 309 13.37 18.48 6.30
N LYS A 310 14.38 18.01 7.05
CA LYS A 310 15.61 18.76 7.31
C LYS A 310 16.29 19.24 6.03
N ILE A 311 16.03 18.58 4.89
CA ILE A 311 16.61 18.93 3.59
C ILE A 311 15.81 20.06 2.91
N LYS A 312 14.58 20.37 3.33
CA LYS A 312 13.63 21.09 2.46
C LYS A 312 12.75 22.16 3.04
N ASN A 313 12.54 22.21 4.37
CA ASN A 313 11.60 23.11 5.04
C ASN A 313 10.17 23.01 4.45
N LYS A 314 9.17 22.64 5.26
CA LYS A 314 7.71 22.88 5.05
C LYS A 314 6.80 21.74 4.58
N ASP A 315 6.88 20.54 5.13
CA ASP A 315 5.75 19.60 5.05
C ASP A 315 5.27 19.12 6.43
N SER A 316 5.35 20.01 7.42
CA SER A 316 5.15 19.64 8.82
C SER A 316 3.73 19.09 9.07
N ILE A 317 2.78 19.35 8.16
CA ILE A 317 1.45 18.72 8.16
C ILE A 317 1.55 17.20 7.95
N SER A 318 2.28 16.73 6.94
CA SER A 318 2.41 15.30 6.65
C SER A 318 3.14 14.57 7.77
N ILE A 319 4.12 15.21 8.41
CA ILE A 319 4.77 14.66 9.60
C ILE A 319 3.81 14.60 10.78
N GLY A 320 3.10 15.70 11.07
CA GLY A 320 2.10 15.75 12.14
C GLY A 320 1.04 14.67 11.98
N ARG A 321 0.56 14.44 10.74
CA ARG A 321 -0.37 13.36 10.39
C ARG A 321 0.23 11.97 10.61
N THR A 322 1.49 11.76 10.22
CA THR A 322 2.16 10.46 10.40
C THR A 322 2.30 10.12 11.88
N TYR A 323 2.71 11.08 12.72
CA TYR A 323 2.75 10.89 14.17
C TYR A 323 1.38 10.68 14.80
N LEU A 324 0.35 11.36 14.28
CA LEU A 324 -1.01 11.13 14.74
C LEU A 324 -1.43 9.68 14.47
N ARG A 325 -1.19 9.15 13.26
CA ARG A 325 -1.46 7.75 12.94
C ARG A 325 -0.63 6.79 13.79
N LEU A 326 0.63 7.13 14.07
CA LEU A 326 1.48 6.34 14.95
C LEU A 326 0.88 6.25 16.37
N SER A 327 0.34 7.36 16.89
CA SER A 327 -0.33 7.37 18.19
C SER A 327 -1.56 6.44 18.23
N TRP A 328 -2.29 6.33 17.12
CA TRP A 328 -3.45 5.43 17.02
C TRP A 328 -3.02 3.96 17.09
N ILE A 329 -1.90 3.59 16.45
CA ILE A 329 -1.38 2.23 16.53
C ILE A 329 -0.90 1.91 17.95
N TYR A 330 -0.21 2.83 18.64
CA TYR A 330 0.13 2.64 20.04
C TYR A 330 -1.11 2.35 20.90
N ARG A 331 -2.17 3.14 20.73
CA ARG A 331 -3.43 2.95 21.45
C ARG A 331 -4.09 1.61 21.14
N GLU A 332 -4.12 1.20 19.87
CA GLU A 332 -4.68 -0.09 19.48
C GLU A 332 -3.88 -1.26 20.06
N ILE A 333 -2.55 -1.17 20.14
CA ILE A 333 -1.70 -2.17 20.81
C ILE A 333 -1.99 -2.23 22.31
N GLU A 334 -2.09 -1.07 22.97
CA GLU A 334 -2.40 -1.02 24.41
C GLU A 334 -3.79 -1.57 24.75
N ALA A 335 -4.74 -1.51 23.81
CA ALA A 335 -6.09 -2.05 23.96
C ALA A 335 -6.20 -3.56 23.66
N LEU A 336 -5.13 -4.23 23.22
CA LEU A 336 -5.12 -5.67 22.98
C LEU A 336 -5.26 -6.46 24.29
N PRO A 337 -5.77 -7.70 24.25
CA PRO A 337 -5.63 -8.64 25.35
C PRO A 337 -4.15 -8.82 25.74
N GLU A 338 -3.86 -8.99 27.03
CA GLU A 338 -2.49 -9.00 27.58
C GLU A 338 -1.53 -9.92 26.80
N GLN A 339 -1.98 -11.14 26.46
CA GLN A 339 -1.16 -12.10 25.71
C GLN A 339 -0.81 -11.61 24.29
N GLU A 340 -1.74 -10.95 23.59
CA GLU A 340 -1.51 -10.42 22.24
C GLU A 340 -0.67 -9.14 22.30
N LYS A 341 -0.88 -8.32 23.33
CA LYS A 341 -0.07 -7.15 23.63
C LYS A 341 1.39 -7.54 23.88
N ASP A 342 1.64 -8.51 24.76
CA ASP A 342 2.99 -9.02 25.05
C ASP A 342 3.68 -9.54 23.79
N LYS A 343 2.93 -10.26 22.95
CA LYS A 343 3.42 -10.74 21.66
C LYS A 343 3.83 -9.56 20.76
N ALA A 344 2.96 -8.56 20.60
CA ALA A 344 3.24 -7.38 19.79
C ALA A 344 4.45 -6.59 20.32
N ILE A 345 4.57 -6.41 21.63
CA ILE A 345 5.71 -5.73 22.27
C ILE A 345 7.00 -6.54 22.06
N SER A 346 6.94 -7.86 22.19
CA SER A 346 8.08 -8.74 21.94
C SER A 346 8.58 -8.62 20.49
N GLU A 347 7.67 -8.60 19.51
CA GLU A 347 7.98 -8.40 18.08
C GLU A 347 8.60 -7.02 17.78
N LEU A 348 8.37 -6.04 18.65
CA LEU A 348 8.87 -4.66 18.54
C LEU A 348 10.17 -4.42 19.32
N LYS A 349 10.57 -5.32 20.22
CA LYS A 349 11.72 -5.14 21.11
C LYS A 349 13.00 -4.77 20.35
N ASP A 350 13.33 -5.54 19.32
CA ASP A 350 14.53 -5.30 18.51
C ASP A 350 14.41 -4.01 17.70
N THR A 351 13.18 -3.66 17.28
CA THR A 351 12.92 -2.40 16.59
C THR A 351 13.17 -1.19 17.51
N PHE A 352 12.64 -1.24 18.73
CA PHE A 352 12.84 -0.17 19.72
C PHE A 352 14.30 -0.04 20.16
N SER A 353 15.04 -1.15 20.24
CA SER A 353 16.48 -1.12 20.48
C SER A 353 17.21 -0.41 19.34
N ALA A 354 16.95 -0.84 18.09
CA ALA A 354 17.59 -0.26 16.91
C ALA A 354 17.30 1.24 16.76
N PHE A 355 16.04 1.65 16.95
CA PHE A 355 15.68 3.07 16.93
C PHE A 355 16.27 3.84 18.11
N GLY A 356 16.41 3.24 19.30
CA GLY A 356 17.03 3.90 20.45
C GLY A 356 18.49 4.28 20.24
N ASP A 357 19.24 3.45 19.52
CA ASP A 357 20.65 3.71 19.21
C ASP A 357 20.82 4.80 18.15
N ILE A 358 19.85 4.89 17.24
CA ILE A 358 19.92 5.64 15.99
C ILE A 358 19.21 6.99 16.08
N TRP A 359 18.01 6.99 16.65
CA TRP A 359 17.07 8.09 16.65
C TRP A 359 16.68 8.41 18.09
N LYS A 360 17.51 9.20 18.78
CA LYS A 360 17.43 9.39 20.25
C LYS A 360 16.05 9.83 20.76
N ASP A 361 15.32 10.62 19.97
CA ASP A 361 14.04 11.24 20.32
C ASP A 361 12.83 10.63 19.57
N TYR A 362 12.94 9.38 19.12
CA TYR A 362 11.79 8.66 18.55
C TYR A 362 10.68 8.50 19.60
N PRO A 363 9.39 8.58 19.19
CA PRO A 363 8.29 8.39 20.13
C PRO A 363 8.22 6.94 20.59
N ARG A 364 8.10 6.71 21.90
CA ARG A 364 8.09 5.34 22.47
C ARG A 364 6.70 4.88 22.86
N ASN A 365 5.75 5.79 22.91
CA ASN A 365 4.37 5.55 23.34
C ASN A 365 3.42 6.54 22.67
N GLU A 366 2.12 6.37 22.92
CA GLU A 366 1.06 7.24 22.40
C GLU A 366 1.30 8.72 22.77
N LYS A 367 1.64 9.03 24.03
CA LYS A 367 1.81 10.40 24.51
C LYS A 367 2.94 11.12 23.77
N ASP A 368 4.06 10.44 23.56
CA ASP A 368 5.21 10.98 22.82
C ASP A 368 4.83 11.25 21.36
N ALA A 369 4.12 10.30 20.71
CA ALA A 369 3.65 10.44 19.34
C ALA A 369 2.66 11.61 19.18
N VAL A 370 1.71 11.77 20.12
CA VAL A 370 0.81 12.93 20.15
C VAL A 370 1.58 14.23 20.35
N GLY A 371 2.58 14.26 21.25
CA GLY A 371 3.41 15.44 21.48
C GLY A 371 4.21 15.86 20.25
N LYS A 372 4.82 14.90 19.55
CA LYS A 372 5.46 15.12 18.25
C LYS A 372 4.46 15.64 17.21
N SER A 373 3.27 15.02 17.12
CA SER A 373 2.21 15.45 16.21
C SER A 373 1.82 16.91 16.42
N ILE A 374 1.59 17.33 17.67
CA ILE A 374 1.31 18.72 18.05
C ILE A 374 2.44 19.65 17.58
N GLY A 375 3.69 19.35 17.91
CA GLY A 375 4.83 20.20 17.56
C GLY A 375 4.94 20.45 16.05
N TYR A 376 4.76 19.41 15.23
CA TYR A 376 4.79 19.56 13.78
C TYR A 376 3.58 20.34 13.22
N TYR A 377 2.41 20.23 13.83
CA TYR A 377 1.28 21.09 13.44
C TYR A 377 1.48 22.55 13.86
N GLU A 378 2.09 22.81 15.02
CA GLU A 378 2.48 24.17 15.44
C GLU A 378 3.52 24.77 14.48
N ASP A 379 4.52 23.98 14.08
CA ASP A 379 5.49 24.38 13.07
C ASP A 379 4.82 24.69 11.73
N ALA A 380 3.82 23.89 11.32
CA ALA A 380 3.04 24.17 10.12
C ALA A 380 2.29 25.51 10.21
N ILE A 381 1.66 25.82 11.36
CA ILE A 381 1.01 27.13 11.58
C ILE A 381 2.04 28.27 11.53
N TYR A 382 3.19 28.11 12.18
CA TYR A 382 4.25 29.12 12.16
C TYR A 382 4.74 29.41 10.73
N GLN A 383 4.90 28.35 9.91
CA GLN A 383 5.35 28.47 8.52
C GLN A 383 4.25 28.97 7.57
N SER A 384 2.98 28.72 7.88
CA SER A 384 1.81 29.12 7.07
C SER A 384 1.55 30.63 7.00
N GLN A 385 2.39 31.45 7.63
CA GLN A 385 2.35 32.92 7.51
C GLN A 385 2.46 33.43 6.05
N LEU A 386 2.71 32.56 5.08
CA LEU A 386 2.58 32.81 3.63
C LEU A 386 1.10 32.91 3.20
N PRO A 387 0.70 33.92 2.40
CA PRO A 387 -0.71 34.20 2.07
C PRO A 387 -1.54 33.05 1.48
N GLU A 388 -0.90 32.12 0.77
CA GLU A 388 -1.54 31.06 -0.02
C GLU A 388 -2.02 29.87 0.83
N GLN A 389 -1.48 29.68 2.05
CA GLN A 389 -1.77 28.52 2.90
C GLN A 389 -2.79 28.81 4.03
N LYS A 390 -3.32 30.04 4.09
CA LYS A 390 -4.22 30.49 5.18
C LYS A 390 -5.55 29.74 5.27
N GLU A 391 -5.93 29.03 4.20
CA GLU A 391 -7.24 28.37 4.14
C GLU A 391 -7.34 27.11 5.02
N THR A 392 -6.23 26.53 5.48
CA THR A 392 -6.22 25.34 6.34
C THR A 392 -5.81 25.61 7.79
N GLU A 393 -5.34 26.82 8.11
CA GLU A 393 -4.89 27.21 9.46
C GLU A 393 -5.94 26.89 10.54
N HIS A 394 -7.21 27.27 10.30
CA HIS A 394 -8.29 27.02 11.25
C HIS A 394 -8.49 25.54 11.54
N SER A 395 -8.41 24.69 10.50
CA SER A 395 -8.51 23.24 10.67
C SER A 395 -7.31 22.70 11.46
N ILE A 396 -6.08 23.10 11.13
CA ILE A 396 -4.88 22.65 11.85
C ILE A 396 -4.93 23.07 13.33
N LEU A 397 -5.35 24.30 13.63
CA LEU A 397 -5.54 24.77 15.01
C LEU A 397 -6.61 23.98 15.77
N GLN A 398 -7.68 23.53 15.09
CA GLN A 398 -8.67 22.62 15.68
C GLN A 398 -8.00 21.29 16.05
N ILE A 399 -7.19 20.70 15.15
CA ILE A 399 -6.45 19.47 15.45
C ILE A 399 -5.55 19.67 16.67
N ILE A 400 -4.74 20.73 16.69
CA ILE A 400 -3.86 21.07 17.83
C ILE A 400 -4.67 21.18 19.13
N GLY A 401 -5.80 21.88 19.11
CA GLY A 401 -6.67 22.05 20.28
C GLY A 401 -7.21 20.73 20.82
N LEU A 402 -7.62 19.82 19.93
CA LEU A 402 -8.10 18.50 20.31
C LEU A 402 -6.98 17.58 20.82
N LEU A 403 -5.79 17.66 20.25
CA LEU A 403 -4.63 16.90 20.71
C LEU A 403 -4.15 17.39 22.09
N TYR A 404 -4.18 18.70 22.36
CA TYR A 404 -3.92 19.22 23.70
C TYR A 404 -4.95 18.76 24.72
N LEU A 405 -6.25 18.73 24.34
CA LEU A 405 -7.30 18.17 25.20
C LEU A 405 -7.03 16.70 25.53
N LYS A 406 -6.64 15.92 24.51
CA LYS A 406 -6.26 14.50 24.66
C LYS A 406 -5.07 14.31 25.61
N GLN A 407 -4.13 15.26 25.66
CA GLN A 407 -3.01 15.24 26.60
C GLN A 407 -3.36 15.79 28.00
N GLY A 408 -4.59 16.29 28.21
CA GLY A 408 -5.04 16.90 29.47
C GLY A 408 -4.63 18.36 29.64
N ASP A 409 -4.09 19.03 28.61
CA ASP A 409 -3.77 20.47 28.66
C ASP A 409 -4.98 21.29 28.19
N THR A 410 -5.99 21.40 29.07
CA THR A 410 -7.25 22.11 28.79
C THR A 410 -7.03 23.59 28.48
N LYS A 411 -6.01 24.22 29.07
CA LYS A 411 -5.66 25.62 28.82
C LYS A 411 -5.18 25.83 27.38
N LYS A 412 -4.20 25.05 26.92
CA LYS A 412 -3.71 25.16 25.53
C LYS A 412 -4.75 24.69 24.52
N SER A 413 -5.54 23.68 24.88
CA SER A 413 -6.68 23.24 24.08
C SER A 413 -7.64 24.39 23.79
N ARG A 414 -8.17 25.04 24.84
CA ARG A 414 -9.10 26.17 24.69
C ARG A 414 -8.49 27.32 23.91
N SER A 415 -7.22 27.66 24.18
CA SER A 415 -6.51 28.70 23.43
C SER A 415 -6.50 28.41 21.93
N SER A 416 -6.12 27.19 21.54
CA SER A 416 -6.02 26.78 20.14
C SER A 416 -7.40 26.72 19.46
N LEU A 417 -8.43 26.22 20.16
CA LEU A 417 -9.81 26.17 19.66
C LEU A 417 -10.42 27.57 19.48
N HIS A 418 -10.15 28.51 20.40
CA HIS A 418 -10.57 29.91 20.23
C HIS A 418 -9.89 30.57 19.03
N GLU A 419 -8.59 30.32 18.83
CA GLU A 419 -7.86 30.82 17.66
C GLU A 419 -8.39 30.22 16.36
N ALA A 420 -8.65 28.90 16.32
CA ALA A 420 -9.28 28.23 15.19
C ALA A 420 -10.63 28.87 14.83
N ALA A 421 -11.49 29.13 15.81
CA ALA A 421 -12.77 29.81 15.60
C ALA A 421 -12.58 31.24 15.05
N ALA A 422 -11.62 32.00 15.58
CA ALA A 422 -11.34 33.37 15.11
C ALA A 422 -10.87 33.38 13.64
N LYS A 423 -9.97 32.47 13.26
CA LYS A 423 -9.49 32.31 11.89
C LYS A 423 -10.61 31.88 10.94
N ALA A 424 -11.45 30.93 11.35
CA ALA A 424 -12.61 30.49 10.57
C ALA A 424 -13.64 31.62 10.34
N ARG A 425 -13.94 32.43 11.36
CA ARG A 425 -14.82 33.61 11.22
C ARG A 425 -14.24 34.63 10.23
N THR A 426 -12.95 34.91 10.32
CA THR A 426 -12.26 35.83 9.39
C THR A 426 -12.35 35.34 7.95
N LEU A 427 -12.11 34.05 7.70
CA LEU A 427 -12.23 33.45 6.37
C LEU A 427 -13.69 33.49 5.87
N LYS A 428 -14.65 33.23 6.76
CA LYS A 428 -16.08 33.30 6.46
C LYS A 428 -16.47 34.70 5.99
N GLU A 429 -16.05 35.74 6.70
CA GLU A 429 -16.30 37.13 6.31
C GLU A 429 -15.70 37.47 4.94
N LYS A 430 -14.48 36.99 4.64
CA LYS A 430 -13.85 37.18 3.33
C LYS A 430 -14.69 36.56 2.21
N ILE A 431 -15.16 35.33 2.40
CA ILE A 431 -16.02 34.62 1.44
C ILE A 431 -17.35 35.37 1.22
N ILE A 432 -17.96 35.88 2.29
CA ILE A 432 -19.21 36.66 2.19
C ILE A 432 -18.98 37.94 1.38
N ARG A 433 -17.89 38.68 1.65
CA ARG A 433 -17.53 39.87 0.87
C ARG A 433 -17.29 39.54 -0.60
N GLU A 434 -16.57 38.45 -0.88
CA GLU A 434 -16.32 37.99 -2.25
C GLU A 434 -17.62 37.68 -3.00
N ILE A 435 -18.57 36.97 -2.36
CA ILE A 435 -19.90 36.72 -2.94
C ILE A 435 -20.63 38.04 -3.23
N GLN A 436 -20.58 39.01 -2.31
CA GLN A 436 -21.21 40.32 -2.49
C GLN A 436 -20.59 41.11 -3.64
N ASP A 437 -19.26 41.07 -3.79
CA ASP A 437 -18.55 41.77 -4.86
C ASP A 437 -18.84 41.13 -6.23
N ILE A 438 -18.93 39.80 -6.29
CA ILE A 438 -19.33 39.10 -7.51
C ILE A 438 -20.76 39.49 -7.94
N HIS A 439 -21.70 39.65 -6.99
CA HIS A 439 -23.06 40.10 -7.31
C HIS A 439 -23.14 41.53 -7.86
N LYS A 440 -22.12 42.36 -7.63
CA LYS A 440 -22.05 43.73 -8.20
C LYS A 440 -21.57 43.75 -9.65
N LEU A 441 -21.01 42.64 -10.16
CA LEU A 441 -20.51 42.55 -11.53
C LEU A 441 -21.66 42.45 -12.55
N PRO A 442 -21.50 43.00 -13.76
CA PRO A 442 -22.53 42.97 -14.79
C PRO A 442 -22.87 41.53 -15.24
N PRO A 443 -24.14 41.24 -15.62
CA PRO A 443 -24.61 39.89 -15.96
C PRO A 443 -23.91 39.20 -17.14
N SER A 444 -23.11 39.92 -17.93
CA SER A 444 -22.48 39.43 -19.16
C SER A 444 -21.37 38.38 -18.95
N GLN A 445 -21.00 38.06 -17.71
CA GLN A 445 -20.01 37.01 -17.36
C GLN A 445 -20.65 35.66 -16.94
N GLY A 446 -21.93 35.46 -17.26
CA GLY A 446 -22.92 34.68 -16.50
C GLY A 446 -22.72 33.18 -16.23
N LYS A 447 -21.77 32.45 -16.83
CA LYS A 447 -21.60 31.01 -16.52
C LYS A 447 -20.56 30.73 -15.44
N ASN A 448 -19.37 31.32 -15.55
CA ASN A 448 -18.28 31.12 -14.58
C ASN A 448 -18.63 31.74 -13.21
N THR A 449 -19.37 32.85 -13.22
CA THR A 449 -19.85 33.55 -12.02
C THR A 449 -20.78 32.69 -11.14
N TYR A 450 -21.70 31.95 -11.74
CA TYR A 450 -22.66 31.13 -10.98
C TYR A 450 -22.00 29.94 -10.28
N GLU A 451 -21.12 29.23 -11.01
CA GLU A 451 -20.37 28.10 -10.47
C GLU A 451 -19.46 28.55 -9.31
N HIS A 452 -18.77 29.69 -9.46
CA HIS A 452 -17.93 30.27 -8.41
C HIS A 452 -18.72 30.66 -7.16
N ILE A 453 -19.84 31.39 -7.31
CA ILE A 453 -20.74 31.73 -6.17
C ILE A 453 -21.23 30.46 -5.48
N THR A 454 -21.59 29.43 -6.24
CA THR A 454 -22.07 28.16 -5.68
C THR A 454 -20.97 27.46 -4.85
N ALA A 455 -19.73 27.46 -5.34
CA ALA A 455 -18.58 26.94 -4.60
C ALA A 455 -18.31 27.73 -3.31
N LEU A 456 -18.35 29.08 -3.37
CA LEU A 456 -18.18 29.95 -2.20
C LEU A 456 -19.29 29.74 -1.16
N LYS A 457 -20.56 29.62 -1.58
CA LYS A 457 -21.68 29.32 -0.67
C LYS A 457 -21.50 27.97 0.02
N LYS A 458 -21.06 26.95 -0.71
CA LYS A 458 -20.75 25.62 -0.15
C LYS A 458 -19.61 25.69 0.87
N LYS A 459 -18.58 26.50 0.60
CA LYS A 459 -17.46 26.75 1.53
C LYS A 459 -17.93 27.47 2.80
N ASN A 460 -18.76 28.51 2.66
CA ASN A 460 -19.37 29.22 3.78
C ASN A 460 -20.20 28.27 4.68
N ALA A 461 -21.05 27.42 4.10
CA ALA A 461 -21.82 26.43 4.84
C ALA A 461 -20.96 25.35 5.54
N ARG A 462 -19.77 25.06 5.04
CA ARG A 462 -18.79 24.20 5.75
C ARG A 462 -18.21 24.92 6.97
N LEU A 463 -17.89 26.21 6.86
CA LEU A 463 -17.41 27.01 7.99
C LEU A 463 -18.46 27.17 9.09
N ASP A 464 -19.74 27.24 8.75
CA ASP A 464 -20.82 27.26 9.74
C ASP A 464 -20.85 25.98 10.59
N ARG A 465 -20.76 24.82 9.94
CA ARG A 465 -20.69 23.52 10.64
C ARG A 465 -19.43 23.41 11.49
N PHE A 466 -18.29 23.84 10.96
CA PHE A 466 -17.02 23.86 11.67
C PHE A 466 -17.10 24.74 12.94
N LEU A 467 -17.68 25.93 12.86
CA LEU A 467 -17.83 26.82 14.02
C LEU A 467 -18.77 26.26 15.08
N ALA A 468 -19.85 25.58 14.67
CA ALA A 468 -20.73 24.88 15.59
C ALA A 468 -19.99 23.73 16.30
N GLU A 469 -19.18 22.96 15.55
CA GLU A 469 -18.37 21.88 16.10
C GLU A 469 -17.34 22.38 17.13
N ILE A 470 -16.62 23.47 16.83
CA ILE A 470 -15.69 24.08 17.79
C ILE A 470 -16.42 24.56 19.05
N SER A 471 -17.63 25.10 18.93
CA SER A 471 -18.40 25.52 20.10
C SER A 471 -18.64 24.35 21.06
N ASN A 472 -19.05 23.20 20.52
CA ASN A 472 -19.25 21.99 21.31
C ASN A 472 -17.93 21.50 21.94
N GLN A 473 -16.83 21.55 21.19
CA GLN A 473 -15.50 21.16 21.68
C GLN A 473 -14.98 22.08 22.79
N LEU A 474 -15.29 23.38 22.73
CA LEU A 474 -14.96 24.35 23.78
C LEU A 474 -15.76 24.11 25.08
N GLU A 475 -17.02 23.70 24.95
CA GLU A 475 -17.86 23.29 26.09
C GLU A 475 -17.30 22.02 26.74
N GLU A 476 -16.94 21.01 25.94
CA GLU A 476 -16.30 19.78 26.42
C GLU A 476 -14.97 20.08 27.13
N ALA A 477 -14.12 20.92 26.55
CA ALA A 477 -12.85 21.36 27.15
C ALA A 477 -13.02 22.22 28.41
N SER A 478 -14.23 22.72 28.69
CA SER A 478 -14.54 23.47 29.91
C SER A 478 -15.11 22.58 31.03
N ASN A 479 -15.65 21.42 30.67
CA ASN A 479 -16.22 20.45 31.61
C ASN A 479 -15.18 19.44 32.13
N ASN A 480 -14.10 19.22 31.38
CA ASN A 480 -12.91 18.46 31.79
C ASN A 480 -11.93 19.37 32.53
#